data_AF-A0A1V3N0M6-F1
#
_entry.id   AF-A0A1V3N0M6-F1
#
_cell.length_a   1.000
_cell.length_b   1.000
_cell.length_c   1.000
_cell.angle_alpha   90.00
_cell.angle_beta   90.00
_cell.angle_gamma   90.00
#
_symmetry.space_group_name_H-M   'P 1'
#
loop_
_entity.id
_entity.type
_entity.pdbx_description
1 polymer ?
#
loop_
_entity_poly.entity_id
_entity_poly.type
_entity_poly.pdbx_seq_one_letter_code
_entity_poly.pdbx_strand_id
1 'polypeptide(L)'
;MQSNHEKLVAHFLEQLNLNNTPVSAETYSKLMSIQSEIVSIEDVTGYISMLGEELNINAHTTELIEKVEDETSILIHKLKFITAADRPKVLVLNQIDPREINQSAYLQESIKIAGGIPTTIAQEADKIIIIDSNESVFTRIPLLLNDSAIAHSKAIELDQLFIMTKPDFARIPGYEYLTELESLAEILQPKYFVYGHEGKEWLQFQLK
;
A
#
# COMPACT_ATOMS: atom_id res chain seq x y z
N MET A 1 15.63 -5.52 18.00
CA MET A 1 14.56 -5.22 17.03
C MET A 1 15.04 -5.73 15.69
N GLN A 2 14.24 -6.56 15.02
CA GLN A 2 14.50 -7.01 13.66
C GLN A 2 14.36 -5.83 12.69
N SER A 3 15.30 -5.67 11.77
CA SER A 3 15.28 -4.63 10.74
C SER A 3 14.15 -4.87 9.73
N ASN A 4 13.70 -3.82 9.02
CA ASN A 4 12.66 -3.95 7.99
C ASN A 4 13.04 -4.95 6.89
N HIS A 5 14.34 -5.09 6.60
CA HIS A 5 14.88 -6.07 5.66
C HIS A 5 14.70 -7.49 6.16
N GLU A 6 15.12 -7.77 7.38
CA GLU A 6 14.95 -9.08 8.00
C GLU A 6 13.47 -9.46 8.13
N LYS A 7 12.59 -8.48 8.37
CA LYS A 7 11.13 -8.70 8.36
C LYS A 7 10.63 -9.09 6.98
N LEU A 8 11.04 -8.39 5.91
CA LEU A 8 10.62 -8.69 4.55
C LEU A 8 11.08 -10.08 4.09
N VAL A 9 12.34 -10.42 4.34
CA VAL A 9 12.87 -11.76 4.04
C VAL A 9 12.10 -12.83 4.80
N ALA A 10 11.89 -12.64 6.10
CA ALA A 10 11.13 -13.58 6.91
C ALA A 10 9.69 -13.76 6.39
N HIS A 11 9.05 -12.68 5.94
CA HIS A 11 7.70 -12.73 5.38
C HIS A 11 7.64 -13.54 4.08
N PHE A 12 8.55 -13.32 3.15
CA PHE A 12 8.58 -14.12 1.93
C PHE A 12 8.91 -15.59 2.22
N LEU A 13 9.83 -15.87 3.15
CA LEU A 13 10.08 -17.24 3.58
C LEU A 13 8.82 -17.89 4.18
N GLU A 14 8.01 -17.15 4.92
CA GLU A 14 6.73 -17.63 5.43
C GLU A 14 5.75 -17.95 4.31
N GLN A 15 5.58 -17.06 3.34
CA GLN A 15 4.74 -17.29 2.17
C GLN A 15 5.16 -18.51 1.35
N LEU A 16 6.47 -18.80 1.33
CA LEU A 16 7.05 -19.96 0.65
C LEU A 16 7.04 -21.24 1.50
N ASN A 17 6.55 -21.19 2.75
CA ASN A 17 6.59 -22.29 3.73
C ASN A 17 8.02 -22.74 4.11
N LEU A 18 8.95 -21.78 4.19
CA LEU A 18 10.39 -21.97 4.38
C LEU A 18 10.95 -21.23 5.61
N ASN A 19 10.13 -21.07 6.66
CA ASN A 19 10.45 -20.34 7.91
C ASN A 19 11.77 -20.72 8.59
N ASN A 20 12.24 -21.96 8.39
CA ASN A 20 13.44 -22.49 9.03
C ASN A 20 14.68 -22.42 8.12
N THR A 21 14.57 -21.87 6.91
CA THR A 21 15.68 -21.77 5.97
C THR A 21 16.72 -20.76 6.50
N PRO A 22 17.98 -21.19 6.75
CA PRO A 22 19.00 -20.29 7.22
C PRO A 22 19.39 -19.32 6.10
N VAL A 23 19.32 -18.02 6.40
CA VAL A 23 19.75 -16.96 5.49
C VAL A 23 21.11 -16.44 5.95
N SER A 24 22.08 -16.43 5.03
CA SER A 24 23.43 -15.95 5.34
C SER A 24 23.48 -14.43 5.50
N ALA A 25 24.44 -13.90 6.26
CA ALA A 25 24.62 -12.46 6.40
C ALA A 25 24.97 -11.77 5.05
N GLU A 26 25.62 -12.50 4.15
CA GLU A 26 25.91 -12.04 2.79
C GLU A 26 24.63 -11.89 1.97
N THR A 27 23.75 -12.90 2.03
CA THR A 27 22.44 -12.87 1.37
C THR A 27 21.59 -11.70 1.88
N TYR A 28 21.54 -11.48 3.20
CA TYR A 28 20.86 -10.30 3.75
C TYR A 28 21.45 -9.00 3.19
N SER A 29 22.77 -8.89 3.11
CA SER A 29 23.43 -7.67 2.62
C SER A 29 23.07 -7.36 1.15
N LYS A 30 22.98 -8.40 0.30
CA LYS A 30 22.54 -8.24 -1.10
C LYS A 30 21.08 -7.80 -1.19
N LEU A 31 20.18 -8.51 -0.51
CA LEU A 31 18.75 -8.19 -0.48
C LEU A 31 18.48 -6.80 0.15
N MET A 32 19.32 -6.37 1.09
CA MET A 32 19.24 -5.04 1.68
C MET A 32 19.46 -3.92 0.66
N SER A 33 20.38 -4.11 -0.29
CA SER A 33 20.69 -3.07 -1.28
C SER A 33 19.52 -2.76 -2.22
N ILE A 34 18.59 -3.69 -2.39
CA ILE A 34 17.47 -3.56 -3.33
C ILE A 34 16.11 -3.30 -2.64
N GLN A 35 15.94 -3.58 -1.34
CA GLN A 35 14.65 -3.34 -0.66
C GLN A 35 14.21 -1.87 -0.75
N SER A 36 15.15 -0.93 -0.60
CA SER A 36 14.85 0.51 -0.66
C SER A 36 14.39 0.97 -2.05
N GLU A 37 14.57 0.12 -3.06
CA GLU A 37 14.23 0.40 -4.45
C GLU A 37 12.89 -0.20 -4.88
N ILE A 38 12.22 -0.97 -4.00
CA ILE A 38 10.93 -1.58 -4.33
C ILE A 38 9.87 -0.50 -4.49
N VAL A 39 9.44 -0.28 -5.73
CA VAL A 39 8.41 0.69 -6.10
C VAL A 39 7.32 0.03 -6.93
N SER A 40 7.68 -0.80 -7.92
CA SER A 40 6.74 -1.42 -8.86
C SER A 40 6.58 -2.92 -8.63
N ILE A 41 5.70 -3.54 -9.43
CA ILE A 41 5.55 -5.00 -9.44
C ILE A 41 6.84 -5.70 -9.86
N GLU A 42 7.56 -5.15 -10.85
CA GLU A 42 8.82 -5.71 -11.34
C GLU A 42 9.89 -5.72 -10.25
N ASP A 43 9.90 -4.72 -9.36
CA ASP A 43 10.84 -4.70 -8.24
C ASP A 43 10.48 -5.76 -7.20
N VAL A 44 9.17 -5.98 -6.94
CA VAL A 44 8.69 -7.02 -6.03
C VAL A 44 9.04 -8.41 -6.57
N THR A 45 8.70 -8.69 -7.83
CA THR A 45 9.01 -10.00 -8.45
C THR A 45 10.51 -10.20 -8.60
N GLY A 46 11.26 -9.14 -8.94
CA GLY A 46 12.71 -9.13 -8.94
C GLY A 46 13.32 -9.45 -7.58
N TYR A 47 12.77 -8.87 -6.50
CA TYR A 47 13.19 -9.18 -5.13
C TYR A 47 12.96 -10.65 -4.78
N ILE A 48 11.76 -11.18 -5.10
CA ILE A 48 11.41 -12.59 -4.86
C ILE A 48 12.32 -13.52 -5.68
N SER A 49 12.62 -13.17 -6.94
CA SER A 49 13.54 -13.92 -7.80
C SER A 49 14.95 -13.97 -7.22
N MET A 50 15.48 -12.82 -6.77
CA MET A 50 16.81 -12.75 -6.16
C MET A 50 16.88 -13.58 -4.87
N LEU A 51 15.83 -13.54 -4.05
CA LEU A 51 15.72 -14.40 -2.86
C LEU A 51 15.77 -15.89 -3.26
N GLY A 52 15.08 -16.25 -4.34
CA GLY A 52 15.08 -17.58 -4.93
C GLY A 52 16.47 -18.06 -5.35
N GLU A 53 17.21 -17.20 -6.02
CA GLU A 53 18.57 -17.48 -6.50
C GLU A 53 19.56 -17.63 -5.34
N GLU A 54 19.55 -16.70 -4.39
CA GLU A 54 20.50 -16.68 -3.27
C GLU A 54 20.29 -17.86 -2.30
N LEU A 55 19.05 -18.35 -2.17
CA LEU A 55 18.72 -19.48 -1.29
C LEU A 55 18.59 -20.81 -2.06
N ASN A 56 18.77 -20.80 -3.38
CA ASN A 56 18.58 -21.95 -4.26
C ASN A 56 17.19 -22.60 -4.12
N ILE A 57 16.14 -21.77 -4.05
CA ILE A 57 14.72 -22.15 -3.90
C ILE A 57 13.86 -21.68 -5.07
N ASN A 58 14.45 -21.50 -6.25
CA ASN A 58 13.78 -20.96 -7.45
C ASN A 58 12.43 -21.61 -7.77
N ALA A 59 12.32 -22.93 -7.61
CA ALA A 59 11.08 -23.66 -7.86
C ALA A 59 9.92 -23.21 -6.93
N HIS A 60 10.23 -22.83 -5.68
CA HIS A 60 9.24 -22.31 -4.74
C HIS A 60 8.86 -20.86 -5.06
N THR A 61 9.81 -20.05 -5.51
CA THR A 61 9.56 -18.63 -5.79
C THR A 61 8.78 -18.40 -7.08
N THR A 62 8.87 -19.30 -8.05
CA THR A 62 8.11 -19.19 -9.32
C THR A 62 6.61 -19.09 -9.08
N GLU A 63 6.03 -19.96 -8.24
CA GLU A 63 4.59 -19.94 -7.96
C GLU A 63 4.15 -18.64 -7.27
N LEU A 64 4.98 -18.10 -6.38
CA LEU A 64 4.70 -16.83 -5.70
C LEU A 64 4.78 -15.64 -6.67
N ILE A 65 5.77 -15.62 -7.56
CA ILE A 65 5.91 -14.59 -8.60
C ILE A 65 4.68 -14.62 -9.52
N GLU A 66 4.32 -15.79 -10.05
CA GLU A 66 3.14 -15.96 -10.91
C GLU A 66 1.87 -15.44 -10.22
N LYS A 67 1.68 -15.79 -8.93
CA LYS A 67 0.55 -15.27 -8.15
C LYS A 67 0.54 -13.74 -8.08
N VAL A 68 1.68 -13.12 -7.77
CA VAL A 68 1.78 -11.65 -7.66
C VAL A 68 1.47 -10.98 -9.00
N GLU A 69 2.01 -11.53 -10.08
CA GLU A 69 1.79 -11.04 -11.45
C GLU A 69 0.32 -11.18 -11.88
N ASP A 70 -0.27 -12.36 -11.67
CA ASP A 70 -1.65 -12.65 -12.07
C ASP A 70 -2.66 -11.77 -11.32
N GLU A 71 -2.57 -11.69 -9.99
CA GLU A 71 -3.49 -10.89 -9.18
C GLU A 71 -3.39 -9.40 -9.51
N THR A 72 -2.17 -8.89 -9.72
CA THR A 72 -1.97 -7.50 -10.14
C THR A 72 -2.49 -7.25 -11.55
N SER A 73 -2.29 -8.20 -12.47
CA SER A 73 -2.80 -8.14 -13.84
C SER A 73 -4.33 -8.14 -13.88
N ILE A 74 -4.99 -8.94 -13.05
CA ILE A 74 -6.44 -8.96 -12.89
C ILE A 74 -6.95 -7.57 -12.48
N LEU A 75 -6.29 -6.95 -11.50
CA LEU A 75 -6.62 -5.62 -11.01
C LEU A 75 -6.46 -4.57 -12.13
N ILE A 76 -5.31 -4.52 -12.78
CA ILE A 76 -5.04 -3.59 -13.90
C ILE A 76 -6.05 -3.77 -15.04
N HIS A 77 -6.37 -5.03 -15.38
CA HIS A 77 -7.27 -5.36 -16.47
C HIS A 77 -8.73 -4.92 -16.17
N LYS A 78 -9.20 -5.03 -14.93
CA LYS A 78 -10.51 -4.52 -14.51
C LYS A 78 -10.60 -3.00 -14.64
N LEU A 79 -9.49 -2.30 -14.40
CA LEU A 79 -9.41 -0.83 -14.42
C LEU A 79 -9.19 -0.23 -15.81
N LYS A 80 -8.84 -1.02 -16.84
CA LYS A 80 -8.45 -0.51 -18.17
C LYS A 80 -9.54 0.30 -18.89
N PHE A 81 -10.79 0.17 -18.45
CA PHE A 81 -11.94 0.90 -19.00
C PHE A 81 -12.25 2.21 -18.25
N ILE A 82 -11.59 2.46 -17.13
CA ILE A 82 -11.76 3.69 -16.35
C ILE A 82 -10.86 4.76 -16.96
N THR A 83 -11.47 5.83 -17.46
CA THR A 83 -10.71 6.94 -18.05
C THR A 83 -9.91 7.66 -16.98
N ALA A 84 -8.81 8.31 -17.36
CA ALA A 84 -8.01 9.08 -16.42
C ALA A 84 -8.81 10.19 -15.71
N ALA A 85 -9.87 10.73 -16.36
CA ALA A 85 -10.74 11.74 -15.77
C ALA A 85 -11.66 11.18 -14.67
N ASP A 86 -11.94 9.88 -14.71
CA ASP A 86 -12.80 9.19 -13.73
C ASP A 86 -12.00 8.58 -12.56
N ARG A 87 -10.66 8.68 -12.60
CA ARG A 87 -9.81 8.22 -11.50
C ARG A 87 -9.75 9.29 -10.40
N PRO A 88 -10.00 8.93 -9.13
CA PRO A 88 -9.99 9.89 -8.04
C PRO A 88 -8.56 10.38 -7.78
N LYS A 89 -8.41 11.68 -7.50
CA LYS A 89 -7.19 12.23 -6.92
C LYS A 89 -7.11 11.85 -5.44
N VAL A 90 -5.99 11.26 -5.03
CA VAL A 90 -5.80 10.66 -3.70
C VAL A 90 -4.70 11.38 -2.96
N LEU A 91 -5.03 11.99 -1.82
CA LEU A 91 -4.07 12.50 -0.87
C LEU A 91 -3.87 11.47 0.24
N VAL A 92 -2.63 11.14 0.58
CA VAL A 92 -2.32 10.27 1.71
C VAL A 92 -1.53 11.01 2.78
N LEU A 93 -1.93 10.84 4.04
CA LEU A 93 -1.30 11.47 5.20
C LEU A 93 -0.72 10.40 6.13
N ASN A 94 0.55 10.54 6.51
CA ASN A 94 1.17 9.76 7.59
C ASN A 94 0.81 10.31 8.97
N GLN A 95 0.52 11.61 9.03
CA GLN A 95 0.22 12.29 10.28
C GLN A 95 -0.72 13.48 10.05
N ILE A 96 -1.68 13.65 10.96
CA ILE A 96 -2.63 14.77 10.94
C ILE A 96 -1.99 16.08 11.43
N ASP A 97 -1.26 16.02 12.55
CA ASP A 97 -0.69 17.19 13.22
C ASP A 97 0.68 16.89 13.86
N PRO A 98 1.79 17.55 13.44
CA PRO A 98 1.88 18.34 12.22
C PRO A 98 1.51 17.50 10.99
N ARG A 99 0.90 18.12 9.98
CA ARG A 99 0.48 17.42 8.77
C ARG A 99 1.68 16.90 8.00
N GLU A 100 1.72 15.60 7.78
CA GLU A 100 2.74 14.93 6.97
C GLU A 100 2.08 14.19 5.81
N ILE A 101 2.36 14.63 4.58
CA ILE A 101 1.90 13.97 3.36
C ILE A 101 2.85 12.80 3.07
N ASN A 102 2.30 11.61 2.83
CA ASN A 102 3.09 10.46 2.43
C ASN A 102 3.58 10.64 0.98
N GLN A 103 4.89 10.59 0.77
CA GLN A 103 5.54 10.71 -0.54
C GLN A 103 6.31 9.44 -0.93
N SER A 104 6.04 8.30 -0.29
CA SER A 104 6.68 7.03 -0.60
C SER A 104 6.44 6.63 -2.05
N ALA A 105 7.50 6.49 -2.85
CA ALA A 105 7.39 6.11 -4.26
C ALA A 105 6.58 4.83 -4.45
N TYR A 106 6.79 3.85 -3.57
CA TYR A 106 6.01 2.62 -3.50
C TYR A 106 4.51 2.88 -3.38
N LEU A 107 4.09 3.64 -2.37
CA LEU A 107 2.66 3.90 -2.16
C LEU A 107 2.05 4.73 -3.30
N GLN A 108 2.82 5.68 -3.84
CA GLN A 108 2.39 6.48 -4.98
C GLN A 108 2.15 5.60 -6.21
N GLU A 109 2.98 4.58 -6.44
CA GLU A 109 2.77 3.61 -7.50
C GLU A 109 1.60 2.67 -7.21
N SER A 110 1.50 2.14 -5.98
CA SER A 110 0.37 1.31 -5.56
C SER A 110 -0.99 2.00 -5.75
N ILE A 111 -1.09 3.30 -5.47
CA ILE A 111 -2.30 4.10 -5.74
C ILE A 111 -2.63 4.15 -7.23
N LYS A 112 -1.63 4.29 -8.11
CA LYS A 112 -1.86 4.31 -9.57
C LYS A 112 -2.35 2.95 -10.06
N ILE A 113 -1.72 1.87 -9.59
CA ILE A 113 -2.11 0.50 -9.89
C ILE A 113 -3.55 0.26 -9.45
N ALA A 114 -3.91 0.65 -8.22
CA ALA A 114 -5.25 0.59 -7.65
C ALA A 114 -6.30 1.53 -8.30
N GLY A 115 -5.91 2.32 -9.31
CA GLY A 115 -6.83 3.11 -10.12
C GLY A 115 -7.09 4.53 -9.60
N GLY A 116 -6.20 5.07 -8.76
CA GLY A 116 -6.20 6.48 -8.34
C GLY A 116 -5.16 7.33 -9.07
N ILE A 117 -5.14 8.62 -8.72
CA ILE A 117 -4.13 9.59 -9.13
C ILE A 117 -3.54 10.20 -7.85
N PRO A 118 -2.29 9.89 -7.48
CA PRO A 118 -1.72 10.49 -6.28
C PRO A 118 -1.62 12.02 -6.40
N THR A 119 -1.90 12.74 -5.30
CA THR A 119 -1.76 14.19 -5.23
C THR A 119 -1.16 14.61 -3.90
N THR A 120 -0.41 15.71 -3.92
CA THR A 120 0.08 16.42 -2.72
C THR A 120 -0.71 17.70 -2.45
N ILE A 121 -1.68 18.03 -3.31
CA ILE A 121 -2.50 19.23 -3.23
C ILE A 121 -3.82 18.89 -2.59
N ALA A 122 -3.98 19.26 -1.31
CA ALA A 122 -5.15 18.91 -0.50
C ALA A 122 -6.50 19.33 -1.12
N GLN A 123 -6.57 20.53 -1.70
CA GLN A 123 -7.80 21.06 -2.31
C GLN A 123 -8.26 20.26 -3.53
N GLU A 124 -7.35 19.56 -4.20
CA GLU A 124 -7.65 18.74 -5.37
C GLU A 124 -8.02 17.31 -5.02
N ALA A 125 -7.90 16.91 -3.75
CA ALA A 125 -8.17 15.54 -3.34
C ALA A 125 -9.66 15.21 -3.48
N ASP A 126 -9.96 14.16 -4.26
CA ASP A 126 -11.28 13.53 -4.31
C ASP A 126 -11.43 12.48 -3.18
N LYS A 127 -10.30 11.93 -2.69
CA LYS A 127 -10.22 11.02 -1.55
C LYS A 127 -9.02 11.37 -0.68
N ILE A 128 -9.17 11.30 0.64
CA ILE A 128 -8.08 11.44 1.61
C ILE A 128 -7.95 10.13 2.38
N ILE A 129 -6.73 9.61 2.48
CA ILE A 129 -6.40 8.41 3.27
C ILE A 129 -5.43 8.82 4.38
N ILE A 130 -5.72 8.44 5.61
CA ILE A 130 -4.85 8.64 6.77
C ILE A 130 -4.28 7.28 7.17
N ILE A 131 -2.95 7.14 7.19
CA ILE A 131 -2.29 5.94 7.68
C ILE A 131 -2.02 6.12 9.17
N ASP A 132 -2.97 5.70 10.00
CA ASP A 132 -2.84 5.72 11.46
C ASP A 132 -3.71 4.62 12.06
N SER A 133 -3.06 3.57 12.56
CA SER A 133 -3.72 2.42 13.20
C SER A 133 -4.11 2.68 14.65
N ASN A 134 -3.77 3.85 15.20
CA ASN A 134 -4.10 4.21 16.57
C ASN A 134 -5.51 4.81 16.66
N GLU A 135 -6.34 4.33 17.59
CA GLU A 135 -7.70 4.84 17.81
C GLU A 135 -7.75 6.36 18.12
N SER A 136 -6.66 6.94 18.61
CA SER A 136 -6.58 8.40 18.83
C SER A 136 -6.72 9.21 17.53
N VAL A 137 -6.51 8.61 16.36
CA VAL A 137 -6.73 9.28 15.06
C VAL A 137 -8.11 9.90 14.98
N PHE A 138 -9.15 9.21 15.47
CA PHE A 138 -10.53 9.69 15.45
C PHE A 138 -10.72 10.99 16.24
N THR A 139 -10.00 11.14 17.35
CA THR A 139 -10.02 12.36 18.17
C THR A 139 -9.25 13.52 17.53
N ARG A 140 -8.36 13.23 16.58
CA ARG A 140 -7.51 14.19 15.88
C ARG A 140 -8.08 14.63 14.54
N ILE A 141 -9.01 13.87 13.94
CA ILE A 141 -9.68 14.27 12.68
C ILE A 141 -10.29 15.68 12.75
N PRO A 142 -10.94 16.13 13.84
CA PRO A 142 -11.38 17.52 13.94
C PRO A 142 -10.26 18.56 13.74
N LEU A 143 -9.02 18.25 14.11
CA LEU A 143 -7.86 19.12 13.85
C LEU A 143 -7.53 19.18 12.36
N LEU A 144 -7.64 18.04 11.65
CA LEU A 144 -7.45 17.99 10.20
C LEU A 144 -8.47 18.88 9.48
N LEU A 145 -9.72 18.88 9.94
CA LEU A 145 -10.81 19.66 9.38
C LEU A 145 -10.69 21.18 9.66
N ASN A 146 -9.79 21.59 10.55
CA ASN A 146 -9.47 23.01 10.75
C ASN A 146 -8.53 23.56 9.66
N ASP A 147 -7.86 22.68 8.89
CA ASP A 147 -7.07 23.09 7.72
C ASP A 147 -8.02 23.46 6.57
N SER A 148 -7.98 24.73 6.16
CA SER A 148 -8.86 25.24 5.11
C SER A 148 -8.68 24.54 3.76
N ALA A 149 -7.49 24.05 3.42
CA ALA A 149 -7.26 23.32 2.19
C ALA A 149 -7.94 21.95 2.21
N ILE A 150 -7.98 21.28 3.37
CA ILE A 150 -8.64 19.99 3.54
C ILE A 150 -10.15 20.17 3.64
N ALA A 151 -10.61 21.10 4.47
CA ALA A 151 -12.03 21.33 4.73
C ALA A 151 -12.84 21.66 3.46
N HIS A 152 -12.22 22.33 2.49
CA HIS A 152 -12.84 22.69 1.21
C HIS A 152 -12.51 21.73 0.06
N SER A 153 -11.83 20.60 0.34
CA SER A 153 -11.57 19.57 -0.66
C SER A 153 -12.85 18.81 -1.01
N LYS A 154 -12.92 18.27 -2.23
CA LYS A 154 -14.00 17.36 -2.64
C LYS A 154 -14.08 16.12 -1.76
N ALA A 155 -12.93 15.68 -1.24
CA ALA A 155 -12.88 14.54 -0.34
C ALA A 155 -13.74 14.76 0.90
N ILE A 156 -13.67 15.94 1.53
CA ILE A 156 -14.51 16.27 2.69
C ILE A 156 -15.97 16.51 2.28
N GLU A 157 -16.21 17.20 1.17
CA GLU A 157 -17.57 17.45 0.65
C GLU A 157 -18.37 16.15 0.40
N LEU A 158 -17.69 15.12 -0.10
CA LEU A 158 -18.27 13.84 -0.51
C LEU A 158 -18.08 12.72 0.52
N ASP A 159 -17.73 13.06 1.77
CA ASP A 159 -17.48 12.11 2.86
C ASP A 159 -16.42 11.03 2.51
N GLN A 160 -15.44 11.36 1.66
CA GLN A 160 -14.38 10.47 1.17
C GLN A 160 -13.09 10.58 2.01
N LEU A 161 -13.24 10.48 3.33
CA LEU A 161 -12.13 10.39 4.28
C LEU A 161 -11.99 8.94 4.77
N PHE A 162 -10.81 8.35 4.56
CA PHE A 162 -10.52 6.96 4.90
C PHE A 162 -9.35 6.88 5.88
N ILE A 163 -9.36 5.87 6.72
CA ILE A 163 -8.34 5.61 7.73
C ILE A 163 -7.85 4.19 7.52
N MET A 164 -6.55 4.00 7.27
CA MET A 164 -5.92 2.69 7.27
C MET A 164 -5.66 2.29 8.72
N THR A 165 -6.47 1.38 9.22
CA THR A 165 -6.37 0.83 10.58
C THR A 165 -5.39 -0.33 10.67
N LYS A 166 -4.99 -0.88 9.52
CA LYS A 166 -3.96 -1.92 9.44
C LYS A 166 -2.61 -1.38 9.96
N PRO A 167 -2.01 -2.01 10.98
CA PRO A 167 -0.67 -1.65 11.42
C PRO A 167 0.35 -1.82 10.30
N ASP A 168 1.34 -0.92 10.24
CA ASP A 168 2.45 -0.97 9.30
C ASP A 168 2.07 -0.95 7.79
N PHE A 169 0.84 -0.54 7.45
CA PHE A 169 0.38 -0.40 6.06
C PHE A 169 1.35 0.43 5.22
N ALA A 170 1.82 -0.15 4.12
CA ALA A 170 2.78 0.42 3.17
C ALA A 170 4.11 0.91 3.81
N ARG A 171 4.43 0.46 5.04
CA ARG A 171 5.65 0.86 5.75
C ARG A 171 6.89 0.16 5.22
N ILE A 172 6.75 -1.11 4.85
CA ILE A 172 7.83 -1.93 4.28
C ILE A 172 7.41 -2.26 2.85
N PRO A 173 7.97 -1.59 1.83
CA PRO A 173 7.65 -1.88 0.44
C PRO A 173 7.76 -3.36 0.10
N GLY A 174 6.73 -3.89 -0.56
CA GLY A 174 6.65 -5.29 -0.95
C GLY A 174 6.23 -6.29 0.14
N TYR A 175 6.10 -5.86 1.41
CA TYR A 175 5.78 -6.76 2.52
C TYR A 175 4.41 -7.42 2.38
N GLU A 176 3.34 -6.63 2.23
CA GLU A 176 1.99 -7.15 2.03
C GLU A 176 1.42 -6.66 0.69
N TYR A 177 2.25 -6.69 -0.36
CA TYR A 177 1.99 -6.03 -1.65
C TYR A 177 0.57 -6.22 -2.19
N LEU A 178 0.13 -7.48 -2.34
CA LEU A 178 -1.20 -7.78 -2.88
C LEU A 178 -2.32 -7.27 -1.98
N THR A 179 -2.23 -7.55 -0.69
CA THR A 179 -3.25 -7.10 0.28
C THR A 179 -3.35 -5.57 0.33
N GLU A 180 -2.21 -4.87 0.25
CA GLU A 180 -2.18 -3.41 0.21
C GLU A 180 -2.82 -2.85 -1.06
N LEU A 181 -2.56 -3.47 -2.22
CA LEU A 181 -3.21 -3.13 -3.49
C LEU A 181 -4.72 -3.38 -3.45
N GLU A 182 -5.16 -4.51 -2.91
CA GLU A 182 -6.58 -4.84 -2.77
C GLU A 182 -7.30 -3.81 -1.89
N SER A 183 -6.75 -3.49 -0.72
CA SER A 183 -7.27 -2.48 0.19
C SER A 183 -7.39 -1.10 -0.49
N LEU A 184 -6.37 -0.69 -1.24
CA LEU A 184 -6.45 0.54 -2.03
C LEU A 184 -7.51 0.43 -3.13
N ALA A 185 -7.58 -0.67 -3.87
CA ALA A 185 -8.54 -0.84 -4.95
C ALA A 185 -10.00 -0.82 -4.45
N GLU A 186 -10.28 -1.37 -3.28
CA GLU A 186 -11.58 -1.25 -2.62
C GLU A 186 -11.94 0.22 -2.33
N ILE A 187 -11.02 0.97 -1.71
CA ILE A 187 -11.25 2.37 -1.35
C ILE A 187 -11.43 3.24 -2.60
N LEU A 188 -10.58 3.04 -3.59
CA LEU A 188 -10.50 3.90 -4.78
C LEU A 188 -11.57 3.57 -5.80
N GLN A 189 -11.90 2.28 -5.96
CA GLN A 189 -12.76 1.76 -7.02
C GLN A 189 -13.80 0.73 -6.48
N PRO A 190 -14.60 1.09 -5.46
CA PRO A 190 -15.49 0.15 -4.73
C PRO A 190 -16.60 -0.47 -5.60
N LYS A 191 -16.89 0.12 -6.77
CA LYS A 191 -17.84 -0.45 -7.74
C LYS A 191 -17.30 -1.71 -8.43
N TYR A 192 -15.97 -1.88 -8.46
CA TYR A 192 -15.29 -2.93 -9.21
C TYR A 192 -14.60 -3.96 -8.32
N PHE A 193 -14.24 -3.56 -7.09
CA PHE A 193 -13.45 -4.36 -6.16
C PHE A 193 -14.16 -4.46 -4.81
N VAL A 194 -14.37 -5.71 -4.37
CA VAL A 194 -14.91 -6.08 -3.08
C VAL A 194 -14.17 -7.34 -2.62
N TYR A 195 -13.10 -7.13 -1.87
CA TYR A 195 -12.22 -8.11 -1.22
C TYR A 195 -12.59 -8.34 0.27
N GLY A 196 -13.35 -7.43 0.88
CA GLY A 196 -13.79 -7.49 2.28
C GLY A 196 -12.75 -7.03 3.29
N HIS A 197 -11.95 -6.01 2.94
CA HIS A 197 -10.96 -5.39 3.84
C HIS A 197 -11.55 -4.24 4.67
N GLU A 198 -12.69 -3.67 4.26
CA GLU A 198 -13.46 -2.71 5.07
C GLU A 198 -13.76 -3.26 6.47
N GLY A 199 -13.48 -2.48 7.50
CA GLY A 199 -13.65 -2.86 8.91
C GLY A 199 -12.54 -3.75 9.47
N LYS A 200 -11.62 -4.24 8.63
CA LYS A 200 -10.43 -5.00 9.06
C LYS A 200 -9.16 -4.19 8.87
N GLU A 201 -8.95 -3.66 7.67
CA GLU A 201 -7.72 -2.95 7.30
C GLU A 201 -7.93 -1.44 7.15
N TRP A 202 -9.16 -1.03 6.85
CA TRP A 202 -9.51 0.37 6.68
C TRP A 202 -10.95 0.66 7.11
N LEU A 203 -11.21 1.92 7.43
CA LEU A 203 -12.52 2.45 7.78
C LEU A 203 -12.78 3.76 7.04
N GLN A 204 -14.03 4.02 6.66
CA GLN A 204 -14.47 5.32 6.18
C GLN A 204 -14.97 6.18 7.35
N PHE A 205 -14.45 7.39 7.48
CA PHE A 205 -14.93 8.36 8.44
C PHE A 205 -16.06 9.19 7.83
N GLN A 206 -17.26 9.07 8.40
CA GLN A 206 -18.43 9.84 7.97
C GLN A 206 -18.59 11.09 8.84
N LEU A 207 -18.79 12.25 8.20
CA LEU A 207 -18.94 13.54 8.90
C LEU A 207 -20.38 13.81 9.34
N LYS A 208 -21.34 12.96 8.94
CA LYS A 208 -22.79 13.11 9.15
C LYS A 208 -23.34 12.07 10.11
#